data_AF-A0A1L3SSH2-F1
#
_entry.id   AF-A0A1L3SSH2-F1
#
_cell.length_a   1.000
_cell.length_b   1.000
_cell.length_c   1.000
_cell.angle_alpha   90.00
_cell.angle_beta   90.00
_cell.angle_gamma   90.00
#
_symmetry.space_group_name_H-M   'P 1'
#
loop_
_entity.id
_entity.type
_entity.pdbx_description
1 polymer ?
#
loop_
_entity_poly.entity_id
_entity_poly.type
_entity_poly.pdbx_seq_one_letter_code
_entity_poly.pdbx_strand_id
1 'polypeptide(L)'
;MPSIDAGNRKRHWARTRNLAFAVVAVWGVAAILVPLAATAVGVFPFLDTPFGSIVWAQGSLFAAVVLIWSVNLRQDRIDDVTGVGD
;
A
#
# COMPACT_ATOMS: atom_id res chain seq x y z
N MET A 1 -20.76 6.29 -25.44
CA MET A 1 -19.98 5.27 -24.71
C MET A 1 -20.75 3.96 -24.76
N PRO A 2 -20.12 2.84 -25.17
CA PRO A 2 -20.71 1.52 -24.99
C PRO A 2 -20.98 1.31 -23.50
N SER A 3 -22.15 0.80 -23.13
CA SER A 3 -22.39 0.42 -21.74
C SER A 3 -21.41 -0.70 -21.37
N ILE A 4 -20.62 -0.50 -20.31
CA ILE A 4 -19.75 -1.57 -19.80
C ILE A 4 -20.63 -2.79 -19.53
N ASP A 5 -20.21 -3.97 -19.99
CA ASP A 5 -20.96 -5.19 -19.75
C ASP A 5 -21.08 -5.47 -18.24
N ALA A 6 -22.24 -6.00 -17.81
CA ALA A 6 -22.46 -6.35 -16.42
C ALA A 6 -21.44 -7.40 -15.92
N GLY A 7 -20.99 -8.30 -16.80
CA GLY A 7 -19.91 -9.25 -16.53
C GLY A 7 -18.59 -8.55 -16.22
N ASN A 8 -18.23 -7.54 -17.00
CA ASN A 8 -17.00 -6.77 -16.82
C ASN A 8 -16.99 -5.98 -15.50
N ARG A 9 -18.10 -5.35 -15.13
CA ARG A 9 -18.22 -4.67 -13.82
C ARG A 9 -18.03 -5.63 -12.65
N LYS A 10 -18.62 -6.82 -12.71
CA LYS A 10 -18.49 -7.83 -11.66
C LYS A 10 -17.05 -8.33 -11.51
N ARG A 11 -16.34 -8.50 -12.63
CA ARG A 11 -14.94 -8.90 -12.66
C ARG A 11 -14.00 -7.80 -12.16
N HIS A 12 -14.26 -6.54 -12.53
CA HIS A 12 -13.57 -5.37 -11.98
C HIS A 12 -13.71 -5.37 -10.45
N TRP A 13 -14.95 -5.35 -9.94
CA TRP A 13 -15.21 -5.36 -8.50
C TRP A 13 -14.49 -6.48 -7.76
N ALA A 14 -14.56 -7.72 -8.26
CA ALA A 14 -13.90 -8.85 -7.61
C ALA A 14 -12.38 -8.64 -7.48
N ARG A 15 -11.73 -8.08 -8.50
CA ARG A 15 -10.29 -7.80 -8.48
C ARG A 15 -9.93 -6.63 -7.59
N THR A 16 -10.65 -5.51 -7.70
CA THR A 16 -10.40 -4.31 -6.90
C THR A 16 -10.64 -4.60 -5.41
N ARG A 17 -11.65 -5.40 -5.08
CA ARG A 17 -11.90 -5.88 -3.71
C ARG A 17 -10.75 -6.73 -3.18
N ASN A 18 -10.23 -7.67 -3.99
CA ASN A 18 -9.08 -8.49 -3.57
C ASN A 18 -7.82 -7.64 -3.39
N LEU A 19 -7.61 -6.64 -4.24
CA LEU A 19 -6.52 -5.68 -4.09
C LEU A 19 -6.68 -4.88 -2.79
N ALA A 20 -7.88 -4.41 -2.47
CA ALA A 20 -8.16 -3.71 -1.22
C ALA A 20 -7.86 -4.57 0.02
N PHE A 21 -8.26 -5.85 0.02
CA PHE A 21 -7.90 -6.78 1.10
C PHE A 21 -6.38 -6.98 1.22
N ALA A 22 -5.66 -7.07 0.10
CA ALA A 22 -4.21 -7.16 0.12
C ALA A 22 -3.57 -5.89 0.71
N VAL A 23 -4.09 -4.70 0.38
CA VAL A 23 -3.63 -3.42 0.96
C VAL A 23 -3.85 -3.40 2.46
N VAL A 24 -5.04 -3.76 2.94
CA VAL A 24 -5.33 -3.81 4.38
C VAL A 24 -4.43 -4.82 5.08
N ALA A 25 -4.16 -5.98 4.49
CA ALA A 25 -3.26 -6.98 5.05
C ALA A 25 -1.82 -6.45 5.18
N VAL A 26 -1.27 -5.85 4.10
CA VAL A 26 0.07 -5.25 4.12
C VAL A 26 0.14 -4.11 5.13
N TRP A 27 -0.89 -3.27 5.19
CA TRP A 27 -0.93 -2.14 6.12
C TRP A 27 -1.03 -2.61 7.57
N GLY A 28 -1.83 -3.64 7.85
CA GLY A 28 -1.90 -4.28 9.17
C GLY A 28 -0.57 -4.88 9.61
N VAL A 29 0.15 -5.54 8.71
CA VAL A 29 1.51 -6.04 8.98
C VAL A 29 2.47 -4.88 9.27
N ALA A 30 2.44 -3.82 8.46
CA ALA A 30 3.29 -2.64 8.67
C ALA A 30 2.99 -1.95 10.01
N ALA A 31 1.72 -1.87 10.42
CA ALA A 31 1.32 -1.28 11.70
C ALA A 31 1.88 -2.03 12.92
N ILE A 32 2.23 -3.32 12.77
CA ILE A 32 2.88 -4.11 13.82
C ILE A 32 4.41 -4.03 13.70
N LEU A 33 4.94 -4.22 12.49
CA LEU A 33 6.39 -4.28 12.27
C LEU A 33 7.09 -2.95 12.47
N VAL A 34 6.46 -1.82 12.09
CA VAL A 34 7.09 -0.50 12.21
C VAL A 34 7.34 -0.11 13.68
N PRO A 35 6.37 -0.22 14.61
CA PRO A 35 6.63 0.02 16.03
C PRO A 35 7.66 -0.93 16.64
N LEU A 36 7.63 -2.22 16.28
CA LEU A 36 8.62 -3.20 16.77
C LEU A 36 10.02 -2.91 16.25
N ALA A 37 10.15 -2.46 15.01
CA ALA A 37 11.43 -2.03 14.46
C ALA A 37 11.92 -0.75 15.15
N ALA A 38 11.03 0.18 15.48
CA ALA A 38 11.38 1.40 16.19
C ALA A 38 11.94 1.14 17.61
N THR A 39 11.47 0.11 18.32
CA THR A 39 12.02 -0.23 19.65
C THR A 39 13.41 -0.89 19.58
N ALA A 40 13.75 -1.54 18.47
CA ALA A 40 15.08 -2.11 18.24
C ALA A 40 16.18 -1.06 17.95
N VAL A 41 15.81 0.21 17.85
CA VAL A 41 16.70 1.29 17.35
C VAL A 41 17.51 1.95 18.46
N GLY A 42 17.10 1.79 19.72
CA GLY A 42 17.88 2.21 20.89
C GLY A 42 19.22 1.46 21.05
N VAL A 43 19.60 0.60 20.10
CA VAL A 43 20.86 -0.16 20.08
C VAL A 43 21.93 0.53 19.22
N PHE A 44 21.56 1.53 18.39
CA PHE A 44 22.52 2.29 17.59
C PHE A 44 22.80 3.67 18.21
N PRO A 45 24.02 3.93 18.71
CA PRO A 45 24.37 5.19 19.38
C PRO A 45 24.19 6.45 18.52
N PHE A 46 24.15 6.30 17.19
CA PHE A 46 23.94 7.38 16.22
C PHE A 46 22.45 7.71 15.97
N LEU A 47 21.53 6.84 16.41
CA LEU A 47 20.07 7.01 16.33
C LEU A 47 19.45 7.44 17.67
N ASP A 48 20.26 7.56 18.73
CA ASP A 48 19.85 7.96 20.09
C ASP A 48 19.69 9.49 20.25
N THR A 49 19.99 10.24 19.19
CA THR A 49 19.77 11.69 19.06
C THR A 49 18.50 11.95 18.22
N PRO A 50 17.90 13.16 18.23
CA PRO A 50 16.59 13.45 17.61
C PRO A 50 16.42 13.09 16.12
N PHE A 51 17.52 12.72 15.45
CA PHE A 51 17.54 12.23 14.09
C PHE A 51 16.97 10.81 13.91
N GLY A 52 17.17 9.91 14.88
CA GLY A 52 16.78 8.51 14.70
C GLY A 52 15.27 8.28 14.71
N SER A 53 14.55 9.00 15.56
CA SER A 53 13.08 9.02 15.57
C SER A 53 12.50 9.60 14.27
N ILE A 54 13.17 10.59 13.67
CA ILE A 54 12.80 11.18 12.38
C ILE A 54 13.00 10.17 11.23
N VAL A 55 14.11 9.44 11.20
CA VAL A 55 14.40 8.46 10.13
C VAL A 55 13.40 7.30 10.14
N TRP A 56 12.98 6.82 11.32
CA TRP A 56 11.95 5.78 11.40
C TRP A 56 10.54 6.27 11.08
N ALA A 57 10.19 7.46 11.55
CA ALA A 57 8.96 8.12 11.13
C ALA A 57 8.92 8.27 9.60
N GLN A 58 10.03 8.67 8.98
CA GLN A 58 10.17 8.76 7.52
C GLN A 58 10.16 7.41 6.82
N GLY A 59 10.72 6.35 7.42
CA GLY A 59 10.67 4.99 6.88
C GLY A 59 9.22 4.50 6.68
N SER A 60 8.33 4.82 7.62
CA SER A 60 6.90 4.49 7.51
C SER A 60 6.20 5.29 6.40
N LEU A 61 6.55 6.56 6.22
CA LEU A 61 6.07 7.39 5.12
C LEU A 61 6.55 6.84 3.77
N PHE A 62 7.80 6.43 3.67
CA PHE A 62 8.35 5.82 2.46
C PHE A 62 7.61 4.52 2.10
N ALA A 63 7.38 3.64 3.08
CA ALA A 63 6.61 2.41 2.86
C ALA A 63 5.17 2.70 2.39
N ALA A 64 4.52 3.74 2.94
CA ALA A 64 3.20 4.16 2.51
C ALA A 64 3.19 4.65 1.04
N VAL A 65 4.17 5.45 0.63
CA VAL A 65 4.29 5.92 -0.76
C VAL A 65 4.48 4.75 -1.74
N VAL A 66 5.38 3.81 -1.41
CA VAL A 66 5.61 2.61 -2.23
C VAL A 66 4.33 1.78 -2.36
N LEU A 67 3.57 1.64 -1.27
CA LEU A 67 2.30 0.92 -1.28
C LEU A 67 1.27 1.61 -2.18
N ILE A 68 1.10 2.92 -2.07
CA ILE A 68 0.17 3.70 -2.91
C ILE A 68 0.54 3.56 -4.38
N TRP A 69 1.81 3.76 -4.73
CA TRP A 69 2.25 3.64 -6.12
C TRP A 69 2.02 2.23 -6.67
N SER A 70 2.32 1.20 -5.88
CA SER A 70 2.08 -0.20 -6.25
C SER A 70 0.59 -0.52 -6.45
N VAL A 71 -0.29 0.09 -5.66
CA VAL A 71 -1.75 -0.10 -5.78
C VAL A 71 -2.28 0.60 -7.01
N ASN A 72 -1.87 1.84 -7.28
CA ASN A 72 -2.28 2.58 -8.48
C ASN A 72 -1.88 1.83 -9.76
N LEU A 73 -0.62 1.38 -9.86
CA LEU A 73 -0.16 0.59 -11.00
C LEU A 73 -0.97 -0.70 -11.21
N ARG A 74 -1.48 -1.30 -10.13
CA ARG A 74 -2.32 -2.50 -10.21
C ARG A 74 -3.77 -2.18 -10.54
N GLN A 75 -4.29 -1.03 -10.10
CA GLN A 75 -5.62 -0.55 -10.44
C GLN A 75 -5.71 -0.22 -11.92
N ASP A 76 -4.73 0.51 -12.48
CA ASP A 76 -4.67 0.81 -13.92
C ASP A 76 -4.75 -0.47 -14.77
N ARG A 77 -3.96 -1.49 -14.42
CA ARG A 77 -4.01 -2.79 -15.10
C ARG A 77 -5.37 -3.50 -14.95
N ILE A 78 -6.07 -3.33 -13.82
CA ILE A 78 -7.41 -3.90 -13.64
C ILE A 78 -8.40 -3.17 -14.57
N ASP A 79 -8.26 -1.86 -14.69
CA ASP A 79 -9.10 -1.00 -15.52
C ASP A 79 -8.94 -1.32 -17.01
N ASP A 80 -7.69 -1.46 -17.49
CA ASP A 80 -7.38 -1.89 -18.87
C ASP A 80 -8.03 -3.23 -19.21
N VAL A 81 -7.92 -4.21 -18.31
CA VAL A 81 -8.39 -5.59 -18.56
C VAL A 81 -9.91 -5.73 -18.39
N THR A 82 -10.57 -4.72 -17.80
CA THR A 82 -12.03 -4.72 -17.60
C THR A 82 -12.75 -3.68 -18.45
N GLY A 83 -12.01 -2.80 -19.14
CA GLY A 83 -12.55 -1.72 -19.97
C GLY A 83 -13.28 -0.66 -19.15
N VAL A 84 -12.88 -0.47 -17.89
CA VAL A 84 -13.47 0.53 -16.97
C VAL A 84 -12.67 1.84 -16.95
N GLY A 85 -11.45 1.85 -17.53
CA GLY A 85 -10.52 2.98 -17.51
C GLY A 85 -10.65 4.01 -18.65
N ASP A 86 -11.53 3.79 -19.64
CA ASP A 86 -11.75 4.66 -20.81
C ASP A 86 -13.10 5.39 -20.78
#